data_AF-A0A2N0B664-F1
#
_entry.id   AF-A0A2N0B664-F1
#
_cell.length_a   1.000
_cell.length_b   1.000
_cell.length_c   1.000
_cell.angle_alpha   90.00
_cell.angle_beta   90.00
_cell.angle_gamma   90.00
#
_symmetry.space_group_name_H-M   'P 1'
#
loop_
_entity.id
_entity.type
_entity.pdbx_description
1 polymer ?
#
loop_
_entity_poly.entity_id
_entity_poly.type
_entity_poly.pdbx_seq_one_letter_code
_entity_poly.pdbx_strand_id
1 'polypeptide(L)'
;SVSAYSFTLVWILGYVRGREKLIRRLAWIVTATLVVENVAIFGQAYRGIPSHFNITTPLNGAIFSIMGTAIGILWFSHMILAVLLILQKTEKKSLQESLRWGMAIAGLGMILGFWMTVPRPEQLEAMKAGILEANGGHTFGAPDAGPGIPLFGWSTVAGDMRIPHFVGIHAMQLIPFLAFVFGFFRFSEEVSVSAIRIFSASFTVLIATLTIQALSGETLIRPSLPFQIGFLISFLGMTAGILFPVFSKKTHQTRIKGA
;
A
#
# COMPACT_ATOMS: atom_id res chain seq x y z
N SER A 1 4.98 7.97 5.35
CA SER A 1 4.44 6.60 5.20
C SER A 1 5.02 5.65 6.24
N VAL A 2 6.36 5.53 6.39
CA VAL A 2 7.01 4.64 7.38
C VAL A 2 6.40 4.74 8.79
N SER A 3 6.26 5.94 9.36
CA SER A 3 5.70 6.09 10.71
C SER A 3 4.26 5.58 10.83
N ALA A 4 3.43 5.82 9.82
CA ALA A 4 2.05 5.31 9.79
C ALA A 4 2.04 3.79 9.67
N TYR A 5 2.88 3.22 8.81
CA TYR A 5 3.05 1.78 8.69
C TYR A 5 3.49 1.15 10.02
N SER A 6 4.55 1.66 10.64
CA SER A 6 5.09 1.12 11.90
C SER A 6 4.08 1.22 13.04
N PHE A 7 3.43 2.37 13.21
CA PHE A 7 2.42 2.57 14.25
C PHE A 7 1.23 1.62 14.07
N THR A 8 0.67 1.57 12.87
CA THR A 8 -0.44 0.66 12.56
C THR A 8 -0.03 -0.79 12.72
N LEU A 9 1.17 -1.18 12.29
CA LEU A 9 1.66 -2.54 12.44
C LEU A 9 1.73 -2.93 13.92
N VAL A 10 2.34 -2.11 14.78
CA VAL A 10 2.41 -2.38 16.23
C VAL A 10 1.01 -2.56 16.82
N TRP A 11 0.06 -1.71 16.44
CA TRP A 11 -1.34 -1.84 16.87
C TRP A 11 -1.98 -3.16 16.41
N ILE A 12 -1.80 -3.54 15.13
CA ILE A 12 -2.33 -4.78 14.56
C ILE A 12 -1.72 -6.02 15.25
N LEU A 13 -0.42 -6.00 15.54
CA LEU A 13 0.28 -7.12 16.18
C LEU A 13 -0.27 -7.42 17.59
N GLY A 14 -0.91 -6.45 18.25
CA GLY A 14 -1.59 -6.65 19.53
C GLY A 14 -2.75 -7.65 19.50
N TYR A 15 -3.28 -7.98 18.31
CA TYR A 15 -4.42 -8.89 18.13
C TYR A 15 -4.03 -10.33 17.82
N VAL A 16 -2.76 -10.62 17.51
CA VAL A 16 -2.31 -11.98 17.22
C VAL A 16 -1.94 -12.69 18.53
N ARG A 17 -2.41 -13.93 18.72
CA ARG A 17 -2.20 -14.73 19.95
C ARG A 17 -1.55 -16.07 19.64
N GLY A 18 -0.72 -16.58 20.56
CA GLY A 18 -0.07 -17.89 20.49
C GLY A 18 1.13 -17.97 19.54
N ARG A 19 1.59 -16.83 19.00
CA ARG A 19 2.74 -16.73 18.07
C ARG A 19 3.70 -15.60 18.43
N GLU A 20 3.74 -15.22 19.70
CA GLU A 20 4.42 -14.02 20.23
C GLU A 20 5.91 -13.98 19.87
N LYS A 21 6.60 -15.14 19.98
CA LYS A 21 8.02 -15.24 19.62
C LYS A 21 8.27 -14.94 18.13
N LEU A 22 7.42 -15.45 17.24
CA LEU A 22 7.52 -15.24 15.80
C LEU A 22 7.22 -13.78 15.45
N ILE A 23 6.13 -13.23 16.00
CA ILE A 23 5.74 -11.83 15.81
C ILE A 23 6.86 -10.89 16.25
N ARG A 24 7.44 -11.12 17.42
CA ARG A 24 8.55 -10.30 17.93
C ARG A 24 9.76 -10.33 16.99
N ARG A 25 10.10 -11.51 16.44
CA ARG A 25 11.18 -11.63 15.45
C ARG A 25 10.87 -10.85 14.17
N LEU A 26 9.67 -11.01 13.63
CA LEU A 26 9.22 -10.30 12.42
C LEU A 26 9.20 -8.78 12.63
N ALA A 27 8.73 -8.31 13.80
CA ALA A 27 8.73 -6.90 14.14
C ALA A 27 10.15 -6.32 14.20
N TRP A 28 11.12 -7.05 14.77
CA TRP A 28 12.52 -6.65 14.76
C TRP A 28 13.12 -6.64 13.35
N ILE A 29 12.82 -7.63 12.52
CA ILE A 29 13.25 -7.67 11.11
C ILE A 29 12.73 -6.44 10.37
N VAL A 30 11.43 -6.16 10.46
CA VAL A 30 10.81 -4.97 9.84
C VAL A 30 11.43 -3.68 10.36
N THR A 31 11.73 -3.61 11.66
CA THR A 31 12.38 -2.42 12.24
C THR A 31 13.79 -2.24 11.67
N ALA A 32 14.58 -3.31 11.60
CA ALA A 32 15.93 -3.27 11.06
C ALA A 32 15.94 -2.87 9.58
N THR A 33 15.05 -3.42 8.75
CA THR A 33 14.96 -3.05 7.32
C THR A 33 14.56 -1.60 7.15
N LEU A 34 13.58 -1.10 7.93
CA LEU A 34 13.20 0.31 7.90
C LEU A 34 14.32 1.25 8.36
N VAL A 35 15.17 0.84 9.32
CA VAL A 35 16.34 1.62 9.72
C VAL A 35 17.36 1.69 8.58
N VAL A 36 17.66 0.55 7.94
CA VAL A 36 18.56 0.49 6.77
C VAL A 36 18.06 1.42 5.66
N GLU A 37 16.77 1.36 5.33
CA GLU A 37 16.13 2.24 4.34
C GLU A 37 16.33 3.71 4.68
N ASN A 38 16.00 4.13 5.91
CA ASN A 38 16.10 5.53 6.30
C ASN A 38 17.55 6.02 6.31
N VAL A 39 18.49 5.21 6.77
CA VAL A 39 19.93 5.54 6.71
C VAL A 39 20.40 5.73 5.27
N ALA A 40 20.00 4.83 4.36
CA ALA A 40 20.33 4.95 2.94
C ALA A 40 19.70 6.19 2.30
N ILE A 41 18.42 6.46 2.56
CA ILE A 41 17.69 7.62 2.05
C ILE A 41 18.30 8.93 2.55
N PHE A 42 18.49 9.08 3.87
CA PHE A 42 19.06 10.29 4.44
C PHE A 42 20.53 10.46 4.05
N GLY A 43 21.29 9.38 3.94
CA GLY A 43 22.68 9.41 3.47
C GLY A 43 22.80 9.91 2.03
N GLN A 44 21.92 9.44 1.13
CA GLN A 44 21.90 9.91 -0.26
C GLN A 44 21.37 11.34 -0.38
N ALA A 45 20.36 11.71 0.40
CA ALA A 45 19.86 13.08 0.48
C ALA A 45 20.94 14.06 0.97
N TYR A 46 21.75 13.67 1.96
CA TYR A 46 22.91 14.46 2.42
C TYR A 46 23.95 14.67 1.31
N ARG A 47 24.13 13.69 0.42
CA ARG A 47 24.99 13.78 -0.77
C ARG A 47 24.36 14.60 -1.90
N GLY A 48 23.13 15.09 -1.74
CA GLY A 48 22.42 15.86 -2.77
C GLY A 48 22.01 15.03 -4.00
N ILE A 49 21.93 13.71 -3.88
CA ILE A 49 21.60 12.80 -4.99
C ILE A 49 20.42 11.88 -4.66
N PRO A 50 19.69 11.37 -5.68
CA PRO A 50 18.58 10.46 -5.44
C PRO A 50 19.05 9.13 -4.82
N SER A 51 18.25 8.58 -3.90
CA SER A 51 18.48 7.26 -3.32
C SER A 51 17.87 6.13 -4.15
N HIS A 52 16.69 6.37 -4.73
CA HIS A 52 15.97 5.39 -5.53
C HIS A 52 16.41 5.45 -6.99
N PHE A 53 16.55 4.28 -7.61
CA PHE A 53 16.93 4.06 -9.01
C PHE A 53 18.35 4.51 -9.39
N ASN A 54 19.06 5.24 -8.54
CA ASN A 54 20.36 5.82 -8.85
C ASN A 54 21.47 4.76 -8.85
N ILE A 55 22.03 4.46 -10.04
CA ILE A 55 23.12 3.50 -10.21
C ILE A 55 24.36 4.14 -10.86
N THR A 56 24.44 5.48 -10.89
CA THR A 56 25.49 6.27 -11.56
C THR A 56 26.93 5.97 -11.12
N THR A 57 27.12 5.37 -9.96
CA THR A 57 28.43 4.94 -9.44
C THR A 57 28.31 3.58 -8.76
N PRO A 58 29.41 2.82 -8.60
CA PRO A 58 29.38 1.54 -7.89
C PRO A 58 28.80 1.65 -6.47
N LEU A 59 29.10 2.75 -5.76
CA LEU A 59 28.55 3.01 -4.43
C LEU A 59 27.03 3.24 -4.48
N ASN A 60 26.54 4.01 -5.46
CA ASN A 60 25.10 4.27 -5.61
C ASN A 60 24.35 2.99 -5.97
N GLY A 61 24.90 2.19 -6.87
CA GLY A 61 24.38 0.86 -7.20
C GLY A 61 24.31 -0.06 -5.98
N ALA A 62 25.38 -0.12 -5.17
CA ALA A 62 25.40 -0.92 -3.94
C ALA A 62 24.33 -0.46 -2.94
N ILE A 63 24.18 0.85 -2.71
CA ILE A 63 23.15 1.41 -1.82
C ILE A 63 21.75 1.06 -2.36
N PHE A 64 21.50 1.25 -3.66
CA PHE A 64 20.23 0.91 -4.28
C PHE A 64 19.91 -0.59 -4.16
N SER A 65 20.89 -1.48 -4.34
CA SER A 65 20.71 -2.93 -4.15
C SER A 65 20.44 -3.32 -2.70
N ILE A 66 21.12 -2.68 -1.74
CA ILE A 66 20.86 -2.88 -0.30
C ILE A 66 19.42 -2.48 0.01
N MET A 67 18.97 -1.33 -0.50
CA MET A 67 17.60 -0.88 -0.29
C MET A 67 16.58 -1.86 -0.90
N GLY A 68 16.78 -2.24 -2.17
CA GLY A 68 15.96 -3.23 -2.86
C GLY A 68 15.83 -4.55 -2.08
N THR A 69 16.92 -5.01 -1.48
CA THR A 69 16.94 -6.22 -0.64
C THR A 69 16.17 -6.00 0.67
N ALA A 70 16.38 -4.87 1.34
CA ALA A 70 15.71 -4.54 2.59
C ALA A 70 14.18 -4.44 2.41
N ILE A 71 13.69 -3.79 1.34
CA ILE A 71 12.25 -3.72 1.04
C ILE A 71 11.68 -5.10 0.68
N GLY A 72 12.45 -5.97 0.02
CA GLY A 72 12.08 -7.35 -0.26
C GLY A 72 11.84 -8.13 1.03
N ILE A 73 12.79 -8.08 1.96
CA ILE A 73 12.67 -8.71 3.29
C ILE A 73 11.48 -8.15 4.07
N LEU A 74 11.28 -6.84 4.02
CA LEU A 74 10.14 -6.18 4.65
C LEU A 74 8.81 -6.69 4.08
N TRP A 75 8.69 -6.75 2.74
CA TRP A 75 7.50 -7.25 2.06
C TRP A 75 7.19 -8.71 2.43
N PHE A 76 8.19 -9.60 2.38
CA PHE A 76 8.01 -10.98 2.82
C PHE A 76 7.57 -11.08 4.29
N SER A 77 8.18 -10.28 5.17
CA SER A 77 7.79 -10.23 6.58
C SER A 77 6.33 -9.76 6.74
N HIS A 78 5.91 -8.75 5.98
CA HIS A 78 4.52 -8.30 5.95
C HIS A 78 3.58 -9.41 5.48
N MET A 79 3.93 -10.15 4.42
CA MET A 79 3.11 -11.26 3.91
C MET A 79 2.92 -12.34 4.97
N ILE A 80 3.99 -12.71 5.68
CA ILE A 80 3.91 -13.67 6.78
C ILE A 80 2.94 -13.15 7.84
N LEU A 81 3.06 -11.89 8.27
CA LEU A 81 2.16 -11.28 9.25
C LEU A 81 0.70 -11.23 8.78
N ALA A 82 0.46 -10.92 7.51
CA ALA A 82 -0.87 -10.95 6.90
C ALA A 82 -1.47 -12.36 6.97
N VAL A 83 -0.71 -13.39 6.62
CA VAL A 83 -1.13 -14.80 6.75
C VAL A 83 -1.40 -15.18 8.20
N LEU A 84 -0.57 -14.75 9.15
CA LEU A 84 -0.82 -14.98 10.58
C LEU A 84 -2.17 -14.40 11.02
N LEU A 85 -2.52 -13.20 10.57
CA LEU A 85 -3.79 -12.53 10.87
C LEU A 85 -4.99 -13.21 10.19
N ILE A 86 -4.81 -13.70 8.97
CA ILE A 86 -5.83 -14.51 8.27
C ILE A 86 -6.15 -15.76 9.09
N LEU A 87 -5.14 -16.42 9.65
CA LEU A 87 -5.29 -17.65 10.42
C LEU A 87 -5.71 -17.43 11.88
N GLN A 88 -5.58 -16.21 12.41
CA GLN A 88 -6.03 -15.87 13.77
C GLN A 88 -7.54 -16.14 13.89
N LYS A 89 -8.02 -16.50 15.09
CA LYS A 89 -9.45 -16.53 15.43
C LYS A 89 -9.74 -15.44 16.47
N THR A 90 -10.86 -14.75 16.33
CA THR A 90 -11.30 -13.72 17.28
C THR A 90 -12.83 -13.62 17.28
N GLU A 91 -13.36 -13.10 18.39
CA GLU A 91 -14.80 -12.89 18.60
C GLU A 91 -15.33 -11.68 17.81
N LYS A 92 -14.49 -10.66 17.59
CA LYS A 92 -14.85 -9.44 16.82
C LYS A 92 -14.63 -9.67 15.32
N LYS A 93 -15.66 -10.15 14.63
CA LYS A 93 -15.61 -10.55 13.22
C LYS A 93 -15.36 -9.36 12.29
N SER A 94 -15.98 -8.22 12.55
CA SER A 94 -15.84 -6.97 11.79
C SER A 94 -14.40 -6.47 11.81
N LEU A 95 -13.82 -6.34 13.00
CA LEU A 95 -12.42 -5.96 13.17
C LEU A 95 -11.49 -6.97 12.48
N GLN A 96 -11.72 -8.26 12.66
CA GLN A 96 -10.92 -9.29 12.00
C GLN A 96 -10.94 -9.17 10.48
N GLU A 97 -12.13 -9.03 9.90
CA GLU A 97 -12.32 -8.90 8.46
C GLU A 97 -11.56 -7.69 7.93
N SER A 98 -11.63 -6.56 8.66
CA SER A 98 -10.92 -5.33 8.28
C SER A 98 -9.39 -5.47 8.32
N LEU A 99 -8.85 -6.19 9.30
CA LEU A 99 -7.41 -6.44 9.41
C LEU A 99 -6.92 -7.34 8.27
N ARG A 100 -7.70 -8.36 7.91
CA ARG A 100 -7.37 -9.27 6.80
C ARG A 100 -7.31 -8.53 5.47
N TRP A 101 -8.36 -7.77 5.14
CA TRP A 101 -8.39 -6.97 3.92
C TRP A 101 -7.32 -5.88 3.91
N GLY A 102 -7.19 -5.13 5.01
CA GLY A 102 -6.20 -4.07 5.14
C GLY A 102 -4.78 -4.56 4.90
N MET A 103 -4.38 -5.66 5.53
CA MET A 103 -3.04 -6.25 5.36
C MET A 103 -2.84 -6.89 3.99
N ALA A 104 -3.84 -7.60 3.47
CA ALA A 104 -3.73 -8.22 2.14
C ALA A 104 -3.58 -7.17 1.03
N ILE A 105 -4.44 -6.14 1.05
CA ILE A 105 -4.40 -5.07 0.05
C ILE A 105 -3.15 -4.20 0.22
N ALA A 106 -2.70 -3.92 1.45
CA ALA A 106 -1.42 -3.24 1.66
C ALA A 106 -0.27 -4.04 1.06
N GLY A 107 -0.28 -5.36 1.22
CA GLY A 107 0.65 -6.26 0.54
C GLY A 107 0.67 -6.14 -0.98
N LEU A 108 -0.52 -6.03 -1.59
CA LEU A 108 -0.68 -5.77 -3.02
C LEU A 108 -0.13 -4.39 -3.41
N GLY A 109 -0.42 -3.35 -2.63
CA GLY A 109 0.15 -2.02 -2.85
C GLY A 109 1.67 -2.03 -2.78
N MET A 110 2.25 -2.72 -1.78
CA MET A 110 3.69 -2.81 -1.59
C MET A 110 4.40 -3.50 -2.76
N ILE A 111 3.84 -4.60 -3.30
CA ILE A 111 4.47 -5.31 -4.43
C ILE A 111 4.51 -4.43 -5.69
N LEU A 112 3.62 -3.45 -5.85
CA LEU A 112 3.69 -2.49 -6.96
C LEU A 112 4.98 -1.66 -6.95
N GLY A 113 5.67 -1.55 -5.80
CA GLY A 113 6.98 -0.94 -5.69
C GLY A 113 8.03 -1.56 -6.64
N PHE A 114 7.97 -2.89 -6.83
CA PHE A 114 8.93 -3.60 -7.68
C PHE A 114 8.77 -3.28 -9.17
N TRP A 115 7.57 -2.91 -9.63
CA TRP A 115 7.37 -2.45 -11.01
C TRP A 115 8.18 -1.19 -11.32
N MET A 116 8.42 -0.34 -10.32
CA MET A 116 9.22 0.87 -10.51
C MET A 116 10.72 0.58 -10.58
N THR A 117 11.17 -0.60 -10.13
CA THR A 117 12.60 -0.98 -10.13
C THR A 117 13.02 -1.74 -11.39
N VAL A 118 12.09 -2.04 -12.30
CA VAL A 118 12.39 -2.75 -13.54
C VAL A 118 12.96 -1.75 -14.56
N PRO A 119 14.18 -1.97 -15.08
CA PRO A 119 14.77 -1.08 -16.07
C PRO A 119 13.98 -1.09 -17.37
N ARG A 120 13.82 0.08 -17.97
CA ARG A 120 13.23 0.26 -19.31
C ARG A 120 14.21 -0.23 -20.39
N PRO A 121 13.74 -0.62 -21.59
CA PRO A 121 14.60 -1.11 -22.66
C PRO A 121 15.77 -0.16 -22.98
N GLU A 122 15.52 1.14 -23.05
CA GLU A 122 16.55 2.15 -23.30
C GLU A 122 17.58 2.26 -22.17
N GLN A 123 17.17 2.05 -20.92
CA GLN A 123 18.09 2.01 -19.78
C GLN A 123 18.98 0.76 -19.83
N LEU A 124 18.41 -0.37 -20.26
CA LEU A 124 19.16 -1.61 -20.42
C LEU A 124 20.21 -1.50 -21.54
N GLU A 125 19.87 -0.88 -22.67
CA GLU A 125 20.84 -0.62 -23.75
C GLU A 125 21.93 0.35 -23.31
N ALA A 126 21.59 1.41 -22.56
CA ALA A 126 22.58 2.32 -21.97
C ALA A 126 23.54 1.57 -21.03
N MET A 127 23.02 0.68 -20.17
CA MET A 127 23.85 -0.13 -19.28
C MET A 127 24.81 -1.06 -20.04
N LYS A 128 24.37 -1.67 -21.16
CA LYS A 128 25.25 -2.48 -22.03
C LYS A 128 26.36 -1.66 -22.66
N ALA A 129 26.09 -0.39 -22.96
CA ALA A 129 27.08 0.57 -23.45
C ALA A 129 27.99 1.15 -22.34
N GLY A 130 27.84 0.71 -21.08
CA GLY A 130 28.62 1.19 -19.94
C GLY A 130 28.13 2.53 -19.37
N ILE A 131 26.97 3.02 -19.81
CA ILE A 131 26.35 4.26 -19.33
C ILE A 131 25.40 3.90 -18.18
N LEU A 132 25.77 4.29 -16.96
CA LEU A 132 24.97 4.05 -15.76
C LEU A 132 24.26 5.33 -15.33
N GLU A 133 22.94 5.34 -15.38
CA GLU A 133 22.11 6.47 -14.93
C GLU A 133 21.08 6.01 -13.89
N ALA A 134 19.91 5.58 -14.38
CA ALA A 134 18.79 5.12 -13.56
C ALA A 134 18.43 3.66 -13.87
N ASN A 135 18.06 2.90 -12.85
CA ASN A 135 17.54 1.54 -12.95
C ASN A 135 16.05 1.52 -12.59
N GLY A 136 15.21 1.67 -13.61
CA GLY A 136 13.77 1.81 -13.47
C GLY A 136 13.30 3.27 -13.41
N GLY A 137 12.05 3.44 -12.98
CA GLY A 137 11.33 4.70 -13.00
C GLY A 137 9.89 4.52 -12.52
N HIS A 138 9.21 5.61 -12.20
CA HIS A 138 7.83 5.56 -11.73
C HIS A 138 6.82 6.09 -12.74
N THR A 139 7.29 6.86 -13.72
CA THR A 139 6.47 7.39 -14.80
C THR A 139 6.49 6.46 -16.01
N PHE A 140 5.30 6.17 -16.52
CA PHE A 140 5.06 5.28 -17.65
C PHE A 140 4.43 6.10 -18.78
N GLY A 141 4.87 5.89 -20.01
CA GLY A 141 4.43 6.68 -21.18
C GLY A 141 5.14 8.04 -21.35
N ALA A 142 6.03 8.42 -20.42
CA ALA A 142 6.90 9.60 -20.52
C ALA A 142 8.16 9.42 -19.65
N PRO A 143 9.22 10.23 -19.85
CA PRO A 143 10.36 10.28 -18.94
C PRO A 143 9.97 10.71 -17.52
N ASP A 144 10.70 10.21 -16.52
CA ASP A 144 10.62 10.72 -15.15
C ASP A 144 11.10 12.19 -15.07
N ALA A 145 10.84 12.86 -13.95
CA ALA A 145 11.15 14.28 -13.71
C ALA A 145 10.40 15.31 -14.58
N GLY A 146 9.32 14.90 -15.25
CA GLY A 146 8.36 15.80 -15.89
C GLY A 146 7.45 16.57 -14.91
N PRO A 147 6.49 17.38 -15.41
CA PRO A 147 5.56 18.14 -14.58
C PRO A 147 4.75 17.23 -13.63
N GLY A 148 4.79 17.55 -12.34
CA GLY A 148 4.16 16.76 -11.29
C GLY A 148 3.18 17.54 -10.42
N ILE A 149 2.26 16.82 -9.76
CA ILE A 149 1.38 17.38 -8.74
C ILE A 149 2.25 17.94 -7.60
N PRO A 150 2.03 19.19 -7.13
CA PRO A 150 2.77 19.76 -6.01
C PRO A 150 2.81 18.83 -4.79
N LEU A 151 3.95 18.82 -4.07
CA LEU A 151 4.26 17.97 -2.91
C LEU A 151 4.45 16.47 -3.20
N PHE A 152 3.63 15.88 -4.08
CA PHE A 152 3.72 14.45 -4.40
C PHE A 152 4.70 14.15 -5.53
N GLY A 153 4.84 15.10 -6.47
CA GLY A 153 5.64 14.93 -7.68
C GLY A 153 5.08 13.92 -8.67
N TRP A 154 3.86 13.41 -8.47
CA TRP A 154 3.20 12.45 -9.37
C TRP A 154 2.94 13.07 -10.73
N SER A 155 3.26 12.35 -11.81
CA SER A 155 3.14 12.85 -13.17
C SER A 155 1.73 13.37 -13.47
N THR A 156 1.67 14.55 -14.06
CA THR A 156 0.41 15.18 -14.54
C THR A 156 0.16 14.92 -16.02
N VAL A 157 1.15 14.39 -16.73
CA VAL A 157 1.14 14.24 -18.19
C VAL A 157 1.12 12.78 -18.64
N ALA A 158 1.42 11.83 -17.75
CA ALA A 158 1.49 10.41 -18.05
C ALA A 158 1.13 9.55 -16.83
N GLY A 159 1.20 8.23 -16.98
CA GLY A 159 0.92 7.27 -15.91
C GLY A 159 1.98 7.32 -14.82
N ASP A 160 1.59 7.11 -13.55
CA ASP A 160 2.52 7.12 -12.42
C ASP A 160 2.21 5.99 -11.41
N MET A 161 3.12 5.03 -11.33
CA MET A 161 2.96 3.83 -10.49
C MET A 161 3.03 4.14 -8.98
N ARG A 162 3.55 5.32 -8.59
CA ARG A 162 3.54 5.72 -7.17
C ARG A 162 2.11 5.90 -6.64
N ILE A 163 1.15 6.22 -7.50
CA ILE A 163 -0.25 6.45 -7.12
C ILE A 163 -0.90 5.15 -6.62
N PRO A 164 -1.04 4.07 -7.43
CA PRO A 164 -1.61 2.81 -6.95
C PRO A 164 -0.78 2.18 -5.83
N HIS A 165 0.55 2.34 -5.85
CA HIS A 165 1.41 1.91 -4.74
C HIS A 165 1.02 2.62 -3.44
N PHE A 166 0.98 3.96 -3.43
CA PHE A 166 0.65 4.77 -2.26
C PHE A 166 -0.76 4.46 -1.74
N VAL A 167 -1.76 4.43 -2.63
CA VAL A 167 -3.14 4.11 -2.26
C VAL A 167 -3.23 2.71 -1.67
N GLY A 168 -2.56 1.73 -2.29
CA GLY A 168 -2.57 0.34 -1.85
C GLY A 168 -1.95 0.16 -0.47
N ILE A 169 -0.74 0.68 -0.21
CA ILE A 169 -0.10 0.54 1.10
C ILE A 169 -0.92 1.15 2.24
N HIS A 170 -1.76 2.14 1.94
CA HIS A 170 -2.62 2.80 2.94
C HIS A 170 -3.91 2.05 3.28
N ALA A 171 -4.21 0.94 2.60
CA ALA A 171 -5.34 0.08 2.92
C ALA A 171 -5.29 -0.44 4.37
N MET A 172 -4.10 -0.74 4.89
CA MET A 172 -3.92 -1.21 6.27
C MET A 172 -4.30 -0.16 7.33
N GLN A 173 -4.33 1.14 6.98
CA GLN A 173 -4.87 2.18 7.85
C GLN A 173 -6.37 2.37 7.62
N LEU A 174 -6.77 2.52 6.35
CA LEU A 174 -8.11 2.96 5.99
C LEU A 174 -9.19 1.92 6.35
N ILE A 175 -8.93 0.64 6.07
CA ILE A 175 -9.94 -0.42 6.24
C ILE A 175 -10.19 -0.72 7.73
N PRO A 176 -9.16 -0.86 8.59
CA PRO A 176 -9.39 -1.00 10.03
C PRO A 176 -10.01 0.24 10.67
N PHE A 177 -9.69 1.44 10.17
CA PHE A 177 -10.35 2.66 10.62
C PHE A 177 -11.86 2.64 10.34
N LEU A 178 -12.28 2.13 9.18
CA LEU A 178 -13.70 1.96 8.86
C LEU A 178 -14.40 1.02 9.86
N ALA A 179 -13.77 -0.08 10.25
CA ALA A 179 -14.32 -0.99 11.26
C ALA A 179 -14.44 -0.31 12.64
N PHE A 180 -13.48 0.54 13.01
CA PHE A 180 -13.56 1.33 14.23
C PHE A 180 -14.75 2.30 14.20
N VAL A 181 -14.97 3.00 13.09
CA VAL A 181 -16.12 3.89 12.89
C VAL A 181 -17.44 3.11 13.03
N PHE A 182 -17.55 1.93 12.43
CA PHE A 182 -18.76 1.13 12.55
C PHE A 182 -19.01 0.63 13.98
N GLY A 183 -17.95 0.24 14.70
CA GLY A 183 -18.03 -0.11 16.11
C GLY A 183 -18.45 1.07 17.00
N PHE A 184 -17.95 2.27 16.71
CA PHE A 184 -18.32 3.51 17.42
C PHE A 184 -19.82 3.81 17.30
N PHE A 185 -20.39 3.65 16.11
CA PHE A 185 -21.84 3.81 15.87
C PHE A 185 -22.67 2.57 16.22
N ARG A 186 -22.05 1.53 16.79
CA ARG A 186 -22.69 0.29 17.27
C ARG A 186 -23.49 -0.47 16.21
N PHE A 187 -23.08 -0.41 14.95
CA PHE A 187 -23.69 -1.25 13.90
C PHE A 187 -23.46 -2.74 14.22
N SER A 188 -24.39 -3.61 13.78
CA SER A 188 -24.24 -5.05 14.00
C SER A 188 -22.98 -5.60 13.31
N GLU A 189 -22.43 -6.68 13.87
CA GLU A 189 -21.24 -7.35 13.32
C GLU A 189 -21.47 -7.82 11.87
N GLU A 190 -22.64 -8.39 11.57
CA GLU A 190 -22.98 -8.90 10.24
C GLU A 190 -23.03 -7.79 9.19
N VAL A 191 -23.63 -6.65 9.56
CA VAL A 191 -23.74 -5.47 8.69
C VAL A 191 -22.35 -4.87 8.48
N SER A 192 -21.56 -4.73 9.54
CA SER A 192 -20.20 -4.18 9.49
C SER A 192 -19.27 -5.04 8.63
N VAL A 193 -19.31 -6.36 8.78
CA VAL A 193 -18.54 -7.30 7.93
C VAL A 193 -18.92 -7.15 6.46
N SER A 194 -20.23 -7.08 6.15
CA SER A 194 -20.69 -6.94 4.76
C SER A 194 -20.22 -5.61 4.15
N ALA A 195 -20.36 -4.52 4.90
CA ALA A 195 -19.88 -3.19 4.53
C ALA A 195 -18.37 -3.17 4.27
N ILE A 196 -17.57 -3.76 5.16
CA ILE A 196 -16.11 -3.86 5.02
C ILE A 196 -15.74 -4.65 3.76
N ARG A 197 -16.42 -5.76 3.47
CA ARG A 197 -16.16 -6.55 2.25
C ARG A 197 -16.46 -5.78 0.99
N ILE A 198 -17.62 -5.11 0.93
CA ILE A 198 -18.00 -4.28 -0.22
C ILE A 198 -16.95 -3.18 -0.42
N PHE A 199 -16.62 -2.44 0.63
CA PHE A 199 -15.61 -1.39 0.58
C PHE A 199 -14.25 -1.92 0.11
N SER A 200 -13.78 -3.02 0.69
CA SER A 200 -12.46 -3.59 0.40
C SER A 200 -12.36 -4.16 -1.01
N ALA A 201 -13.43 -4.80 -1.50
CA ALA A 201 -13.50 -5.28 -2.88
C ALA A 201 -13.44 -4.10 -3.86
N SER A 202 -14.22 -3.04 -3.64
CA SER A 202 -14.19 -1.83 -4.46
C SER A 202 -12.86 -1.08 -4.38
N PHE A 203 -12.21 -1.07 -3.21
CA PHE A 203 -10.88 -0.50 -3.05
C PHE A 203 -9.81 -1.32 -3.81
N THR A 204 -9.97 -2.65 -3.86
CA THR A 204 -9.11 -3.52 -4.68
C THR A 204 -9.29 -3.25 -6.17
N VAL A 205 -10.53 -3.04 -6.63
CA VAL A 205 -10.83 -2.63 -8.01
C VAL A 205 -10.18 -1.28 -8.31
N LEU A 206 -10.24 -0.31 -7.39
CA LEU A 206 -9.58 0.99 -7.55
C LEU A 206 -8.08 0.83 -7.79
N ILE A 207 -7.39 0.03 -6.96
CA ILE A 207 -5.94 -0.20 -7.12
C ILE A 207 -5.66 -0.86 -8.46
N ALA A 208 -6.46 -1.85 -8.87
CA ALA A 208 -6.31 -2.49 -10.17
C ALA A 208 -6.50 -1.49 -11.32
N THR A 209 -7.55 -0.66 -11.28
CA THR A 209 -7.79 0.41 -12.27
C THR A 209 -6.64 1.39 -12.32
N LEU A 210 -6.15 1.89 -11.18
CA LEU A 210 -5.01 2.80 -11.10
C LEU A 210 -3.71 2.15 -11.62
N THR A 211 -3.50 0.87 -11.33
CA THR A 211 -2.33 0.12 -11.79
C THR A 211 -2.34 -0.01 -13.30
N ILE A 212 -3.47 -0.43 -13.88
CA ILE A 212 -3.63 -0.56 -15.33
C ILE A 212 -3.49 0.81 -15.99
N GLN A 213 -4.12 1.85 -15.43
CA GLN A 213 -4.00 3.23 -15.90
C GLN A 213 -2.55 3.73 -15.91
N ALA A 214 -1.80 3.48 -14.83
CA ALA A 214 -0.39 3.84 -14.76
C ALA A 214 0.41 3.09 -15.84
N LEU A 215 0.25 1.76 -15.96
CA LEU A 215 0.98 0.96 -16.94
C LEU A 215 0.63 1.31 -18.40
N SER A 216 -0.60 1.75 -18.66
CA SER A 216 -1.03 2.29 -19.96
C SER A 216 -0.42 3.65 -20.30
N GLY A 217 0.31 4.26 -19.36
CA GLY A 217 0.93 5.58 -19.52
C GLY A 217 -0.05 6.73 -19.60
N GLU A 218 -1.31 6.50 -19.23
CA GLU A 218 -2.35 7.54 -19.26
C GLU A 218 -2.21 8.51 -18.08
N THR A 219 -2.54 9.79 -18.27
CA THR A 219 -2.56 10.76 -17.16
C THR A 219 -3.79 10.59 -16.27
N LEU A 220 -3.62 10.77 -14.94
CA LEU A 220 -4.73 10.83 -14.00
C LEU A 220 -5.54 12.14 -14.12
N ILE A 221 -4.96 13.21 -14.69
CA ILE A 221 -5.61 14.53 -14.77
C ILE A 221 -6.74 14.53 -15.79
N ARG A 222 -6.57 13.79 -16.89
CA ARG A 222 -7.57 13.63 -17.96
C ARG A 222 -7.55 12.18 -18.48
N PRO A 223 -8.01 11.22 -17.66
CA PRO A 223 -7.98 9.81 -18.02
C PRO A 223 -9.03 9.51 -19.10
N SER A 224 -8.80 8.48 -19.90
CA SER A 224 -9.77 8.03 -20.90
C SER A 224 -11.08 7.52 -20.26
N LEU A 225 -12.15 7.44 -21.06
CA LEU A 225 -13.47 7.04 -20.59
C LEU A 225 -13.49 5.68 -19.83
N PRO A 226 -12.78 4.62 -20.28
CA PRO A 226 -12.71 3.37 -19.52
C PRO A 226 -12.20 3.54 -18.09
N PHE A 227 -11.15 4.35 -17.89
CA PHE A 227 -10.62 4.60 -16.55
C PHE A 227 -11.55 5.48 -15.72
N GLN A 228 -12.21 6.48 -16.32
CA GLN A 228 -13.26 7.25 -15.64
C GLN A 228 -14.38 6.35 -15.13
N ILE A 229 -14.84 5.38 -15.94
CA ILE A 229 -15.84 4.38 -15.55
C ILE A 229 -15.30 3.52 -14.40
N GLY A 230 -14.06 3.03 -14.49
CA GLY A 230 -13.43 2.24 -13.43
C GLY A 230 -13.34 2.99 -12.09
N PHE A 231 -12.98 4.29 -12.13
CA PHE A 231 -12.97 5.15 -10.95
C PHE A 231 -14.38 5.38 -10.39
N LEU A 232 -15.37 5.60 -11.26
CA LEU A 232 -16.77 5.77 -10.84
C LEU A 232 -17.32 4.50 -10.17
N ILE A 233 -17.10 3.32 -10.77
CA ILE A 233 -17.52 2.03 -10.20
C ILE A 233 -16.89 1.82 -8.82
N SER A 234 -15.58 2.08 -8.72
CA SER A 234 -14.84 1.95 -7.46
C SER A 234 -15.38 2.92 -6.40
N PHE A 235 -15.63 4.18 -6.78
CA PHE A 235 -16.18 5.21 -5.90
C PHE A 235 -17.58 4.85 -5.40
N LEU A 236 -18.48 4.45 -6.30
CA LEU A 236 -19.84 4.05 -5.94
C LEU A 236 -19.84 2.82 -5.01
N GLY A 237 -19.00 1.83 -5.29
CA GLY A 237 -18.88 0.64 -4.45
C GLY A 237 -18.31 0.94 -3.06
N MET A 238 -17.26 1.76 -2.96
CA MET A 238 -16.74 2.23 -1.68
C MET A 238 -17.78 3.03 -0.88
N THR A 239 -18.49 3.94 -1.56
CA THR A 239 -19.57 4.74 -0.95
C THR A 239 -20.71 3.84 -0.46
N ALA A 240 -21.10 2.83 -1.25
CA ALA A 240 -22.08 1.83 -0.83
C ALA A 240 -21.59 1.08 0.41
N GLY A 241 -20.32 0.65 0.45
CA GLY A 241 -19.73 0.01 1.63
C GLY A 241 -19.80 0.90 2.89
N ILE A 242 -19.52 2.21 2.76
CA ILE A 242 -19.57 3.16 3.88
C ILE A 242 -21.02 3.40 4.36
N LEU A 243 -21.96 3.57 3.43
CA LEU A 243 -23.33 3.96 3.75
C LEU A 243 -24.27 2.79 4.04
N PHE A 244 -23.92 1.57 3.60
CA PHE A 244 -24.73 0.37 3.78
C PHE A 244 -25.21 0.16 5.22
N PRO A 245 -24.39 0.37 6.27
CA PRO A 245 -24.83 0.22 7.65
C PRO A 245 -25.92 1.20 8.08
N VAL A 246 -25.91 2.44 7.54
CA VAL A 246 -26.87 3.50 7.90
C VAL A 246 -28.29 3.14 7.45
N PHE A 247 -28.41 2.47 6.29
CA PHE A 247 -29.71 2.07 5.73
C PHE A 247 -30.15 0.67 6.19
N SER A 248 -29.31 -0.05 6.93
CA SER A 248 -29.64 -1.36 7.45
C SER A 248 -30.53 -1.25 8.69
N LYS A 249 -31.69 -1.92 8.70
CA LYS A 249 -32.61 -1.96 9.85
C LYS A 249 -32.05 -2.68 11.09
N LYS A 250 -30.84 -3.23 11.02
CA LYS A 250 -30.18 -3.99 12.10
C LYS A 250 -29.28 -3.11 13.00
N THR A 251 -29.68 -1.87 13.27
CA THR A 251 -28.88 -0.87 14.01
C THR A 251 -28.81 -1.08 15.53
N HIS A 252 -29.59 -1.98 16.14
CA HIS A 252 -29.81 -1.95 17.61
C HIS A 252 -29.68 -3.27 18.39
N GLN A 253 -29.10 -4.35 17.84
CA GLN A 253 -29.00 -5.62 18.56
C GLN A 253 -27.70 -5.88 19.34
N THR A 254 -26.96 -4.83 19.74
CA THR A 254 -25.92 -4.96 20.76
C THR A 254 -26.40 -4.37 22.08
N ARG A 255 -27.29 -5.10 22.75
CA ARG A 255 -27.53 -4.90 24.18
C ARG A 255 -26.24 -5.31 24.88
N ILE A 256 -25.40 -4.35 25.27
CA ILE A 256 -24.42 -4.60 26.32
C ILE A 256 -25.25 -4.88 27.57
N LYS A 257 -25.49 -6.16 27.88
CA LYS A 257 -25.84 -6.54 29.25
C LYS A 257 -24.53 -6.43 30.05
N GLY A 258 -24.50 -5.52 31.02
CA GLY A 258 -23.41 -5.42 32.00
C GLY A 258 -22.47 -4.23 31.83
N ALA A 259 -23.01 -3.04 31.60
CA ALA A 259 -22.42 -1.80 32.11
C ALA A 259 -23.22 -1.37 33.34
#